data_AF-A0A7J5XVH8-F1
#
_entry.id   AF-A0A7J5XVH8-F1
#
_cell.length_a   1.000
_cell.length_b   1.000
_cell.length_c   1.000
_cell.angle_alpha   90.00
_cell.angle_beta   90.00
_cell.angle_gamma   90.00
#
_symmetry.space_group_name_H-M   'P 1'
#
loop_
_entity.id
_entity.type
_entity.pdbx_description
1 polymer ?
#
loop_
_entity_poly.entity_id
_entity_poly.type
_entity_poly.pdbx_seq_one_letter_code
_entity_poly.pdbx_strand_id
1 'polypeptide(L)'
;MSCIKDCWGKENEEKTYSCPQCRQSFTPRPALCICYLCSMDDHKGHDTVSAAAERADRQKELGRAQDREKDVKALQQRVEAINRSADEAVRDSEKIFTEFIHLIEKRSSE
;
A
#
# COMPACT_ATOMS: atom_id res chain seq x y z
N MET A 1 38.36 -12.54 6.12
CA MET A 1 37.27 -11.58 5.83
C MET A 1 35.98 -12.29 6.18
N SER A 2 35.48 -12.13 7.40
CA SER A 2 34.27 -12.80 7.92
C SER A 2 33.05 -11.98 7.49
N CYS A 3 32.54 -12.21 6.28
CA CYS A 3 31.82 -11.14 5.57
C CYS A 3 30.45 -10.77 6.14
N ILE A 4 29.77 -11.56 7.00
CA ILE A 4 28.38 -11.23 7.43
C ILE A 4 27.86 -11.94 8.70
N LYS A 5 28.65 -12.77 9.40
CA LYS A 5 28.14 -13.50 10.58
C LYS A 5 27.78 -12.59 11.78
N ASP A 6 28.33 -11.38 11.85
CA ASP A 6 28.15 -10.45 12.98
C ASP A 6 27.57 -9.07 12.61
N CYS A 7 27.16 -8.84 11.36
CA CYS A 7 26.88 -7.45 10.90
C CYS A 7 25.55 -6.86 11.36
N TRP A 8 24.67 -7.66 11.97
CA TRP A 8 23.44 -7.16 12.58
C TRP A 8 23.38 -7.77 13.99
N GLY A 9 24.01 -7.10 14.95
CA GLY A 9 24.09 -7.55 16.33
C GLY A 9 22.69 -7.78 16.89
N LYS A 10 22.48 -9.00 17.41
CA LYS A 10 21.37 -9.53 18.23
C LYS A 10 20.01 -8.87 18.05
N GLU A 11 19.03 -9.70 17.68
CA GLU A 11 17.59 -9.42 17.69
C GLU A 11 17.17 -8.74 18.99
N ASN A 12 17.13 -7.42 18.99
CA ASN A 12 16.31 -6.68 19.93
C ASN A 12 14.86 -6.86 19.46
N GLU A 13 13.90 -6.79 20.38
CA GLU A 13 12.46 -6.96 20.14
C GLU A 13 11.93 -6.01 19.03
N GLU A 14 12.70 -4.99 18.70
CA GLU A 14 12.54 -4.08 17.58
C GLU A 14 13.41 -4.56 16.40
N LYS A 15 12.77 -5.05 15.31
CA LYS A 15 13.38 -5.63 14.09
C LYS A 15 14.16 -4.60 13.24
N THR A 16 15.01 -3.80 13.87
CA THR A 16 15.81 -2.74 13.25
C THR A 16 17.19 -3.27 12.95
N TYR A 17 17.53 -3.23 11.67
CA TYR A 17 18.82 -3.67 11.16
C TYR A 17 19.69 -2.41 10.99
N SER A 18 20.89 -2.28 11.60
CA SER A 18 21.88 -1.23 11.26
C SER A 18 23.14 -1.67 10.47
N CYS A 19 23.52 -0.95 9.40
CA CYS A 19 24.74 -1.24 8.62
C CYS A 19 26.00 -0.89 9.43
N PRO A 20 26.98 -1.82 9.58
CA PRO A 20 28.18 -1.56 10.38
C PRO A 20 29.12 -0.51 9.78
N GLN A 21 29.02 -0.23 8.48
CA GLN A 21 29.89 0.73 7.79
C GLN A 21 29.37 2.17 7.87
N CYS A 22 28.07 2.40 7.70
CA CYS A 22 27.48 3.74 7.66
C CYS A 22 26.50 4.04 8.80
N ARG A 23 26.20 3.06 9.68
CA ARG A 23 25.26 3.15 10.80
C ARG A 23 23.81 3.47 10.40
N GLN A 24 23.47 3.37 9.11
CA GLN A 24 22.09 3.54 8.65
C GLN A 24 21.23 2.36 9.13
N SER A 25 20.07 2.69 9.67
CA SER A 25 19.04 1.74 10.12
C SER A 25 18.07 1.40 8.99
N PHE A 26 17.67 0.13 8.91
CA PHE A 26 16.79 -0.45 7.91
C PHE A 26 15.68 -1.25 8.61
N THR A 27 14.45 -1.03 8.15
CA THR A 27 13.26 -1.80 8.50
C THR A 27 12.41 -1.85 7.22
N PRO A 28 12.43 -2.94 6.43
CA PRO A 28 12.88 -4.32 6.69
C PRO A 28 14.38 -4.60 6.41
N ARG A 29 14.85 -5.83 6.70
CA ARG A 29 16.23 -6.30 6.44
C ARG A 29 16.60 -6.07 4.96
N PRO A 30 17.74 -5.43 4.65
CA PRO A 30 18.13 -5.20 3.27
C PRO A 30 18.50 -6.50 2.57
N ALA A 31 18.14 -6.61 1.29
CA ALA A 31 18.60 -7.70 0.43
C ALA A 31 20.10 -7.51 0.15
N LEU A 32 20.90 -8.51 0.51
CA LEU A 32 22.35 -8.49 0.32
C LEU A 32 22.71 -9.34 -0.90
N CYS A 33 23.50 -8.78 -1.81
CA CYS A 33 24.09 -9.54 -2.91
C CYS A 33 25.40 -10.18 -2.42
N ILE A 34 25.54 -11.48 -2.58
CA ILE A 34 26.78 -12.22 -2.29
C ILE A 34 27.44 -12.66 -3.60
N CYS A 35 28.78 -12.66 -3.66
CA CYS A 35 29.47 -13.19 -4.83
C CYS A 35 29.53 -14.72 -4.80
N TYR A 36 29.81 -15.34 -5.95
CA TYR A 36 29.87 -16.80 -6.07
C TYR A 36 30.88 -17.43 -5.09
N LEU A 37 32.07 -16.83 -4.90
CA LEU A 37 33.08 -17.34 -3.98
C LEU A 37 32.55 -17.33 -2.52
N CYS A 38 31.95 -16.22 -2.09
CA CYS A 38 31.34 -16.13 -0.76
C CYS A 38 30.15 -17.10 -0.59
N SER A 39 29.44 -17.44 -1.67
CA SER A 39 28.39 -18.46 -1.66
C SER A 39 28.92 -19.88 -1.38
N MET A 40 30.13 -20.18 -1.84
CA MET A 40 30.76 -21.50 -1.68
C MET A 40 31.50 -21.64 -0.34
N ASP A 41 31.93 -20.52 0.24
CA ASP A 41 32.66 -20.46 1.51
C ASP A 41 31.77 -19.96 2.67
N ASP A 42 31.76 -18.65 2.91
CA ASP A 42 31.16 -18.00 4.08
C ASP A 42 29.64 -18.16 4.22
N HIS A 43 28.95 -18.35 3.10
CA HIS A 43 27.49 -18.51 3.02
C HIS A 43 27.05 -19.93 2.65
N LYS A 44 27.97 -20.89 2.76
CA LYS A 44 27.65 -22.30 2.53
C LYS A 44 26.56 -22.77 3.50
N GLY A 45 25.43 -23.22 2.96
CA GLY A 45 24.28 -23.72 3.74
C GLY A 45 23.27 -22.65 4.16
N HIS A 46 23.45 -21.38 3.75
CA HIS A 46 22.38 -20.39 3.84
C HIS A 46 21.42 -20.51 2.65
N ASP A 47 20.14 -20.24 2.88
CA ASP A 47 19.16 -20.15 1.81
C ASP A 47 19.46 -18.92 0.94
N THR A 48 19.84 -19.18 -0.31
CA THR A 48 20.13 -18.16 -1.31
C THR A 48 19.22 -18.35 -2.52
N VAL A 49 18.62 -17.27 -2.99
CA VAL A 49 17.90 -17.23 -4.26
C VAL A 49 18.78 -16.62 -5.35
N SER A 50 18.53 -17.00 -6.61
CA SER A 50 19.22 -16.34 -7.72
C SER A 50 18.74 -14.89 -7.85
N ALA A 51 19.63 -13.99 -8.28
CA ALA A 51 19.25 -12.61 -8.56
C ALA A 51 18.17 -12.50 -9.64
N ALA A 52 18.06 -13.48 -10.55
CA ALA A 52 17.00 -13.52 -11.54
C ALA A 52 15.63 -13.81 -10.90
N ALA A 53 15.57 -14.80 -10.00
CA ALA A 53 14.35 -15.14 -9.28
C ALA A 53 13.87 -13.98 -8.40
N GLU A 54 14.75 -13.40 -7.58
CA GLU A 54 14.42 -12.25 -6.73
C GLU A 54 13.93 -11.04 -7.55
N ARG A 55 14.55 -10.77 -8.72
CA ARG A 55 14.08 -9.71 -9.62
C ARG A 55 12.71 -10.01 -10.20
N ALA A 56 12.43 -11.25 -10.60
CA ALA A 56 11.13 -11.64 -11.12
C ALA A 56 10.03 -11.45 -10.07
N ASP A 57 10.29 -11.84 -8.82
CA ASP A 57 9.35 -11.68 -7.72
C ASP A 57 9.10 -10.20 -7.39
N ARG A 58 10.16 -9.39 -7.30
CA ARG A 58 10.03 -7.93 -7.09
C ARG A 58 9.29 -7.24 -8.25
N GLN A 59 9.55 -7.65 -9.49
CA GLN A 59 8.84 -7.10 -10.64
C GLN A 59 7.34 -7.40 -10.57
N LYS A 60 6.97 -8.60 -10.11
CA LYS A 60 5.56 -8.99 -9.90
C LYS A 60 4.89 -8.16 -8.80
N GLU A 61 5.60 -7.81 -7.73
CA GLU A 61 5.10 -6.90 -6.68
C GLU A 61 4.88 -5.48 -7.21
N LEU A 62 5.80 -4.96 -8.03
CA LEU A 62 5.63 -3.65 -8.66
C LEU A 62 4.38 -3.62 -9.57
N GLY A 63 4.14 -4.68 -10.34
CA GLY A 63 2.92 -4.82 -11.13
C GLY A 63 1.65 -4.77 -10.26
N ARG A 64 1.62 -5.54 -9.16
CA ARG A 64 0.50 -5.51 -8.20
C ARG A 64 0.28 -4.12 -7.60
N ALA A 65 1.35 -3.43 -7.24
CA ALA A 65 1.26 -2.08 -6.69
C ALA A 65 0.67 -1.09 -7.71
N GLN A 66 1.09 -1.19 -8.98
CA GLN A 66 0.57 -0.36 -10.05
C GLN A 66 -0.92 -0.60 -10.32
N ASP A 67 -1.36 -1.87 -10.31
CA ASP A 67 -2.78 -2.19 -10.52
C ASP A 67 -3.64 -1.69 -9.36
N ARG A 68 -3.17 -1.85 -8.11
CA ARG A 68 -3.83 -1.26 -6.93
C ARG A 68 -3.96 0.25 -7.01
N GLU A 69 -2.95 0.95 -7.54
CA GLU A 69 -3.03 2.40 -7.74
C GLU A 69 -4.14 2.79 -8.73
N LYS A 70 -4.30 2.04 -9.83
CA LYS A 70 -5.39 2.26 -10.79
C LYS A 70 -6.75 2.00 -10.15
N ASP A 71 -6.87 0.92 -9.38
CA ASP A 71 -8.11 0.58 -8.67
C ASP A 71 -8.50 1.67 -7.67
N VAL A 72 -7.55 2.21 -6.91
CA VAL A 72 -7.79 3.32 -5.97
C VAL A 72 -8.32 4.55 -6.71
N LYS A 73 -7.73 4.92 -7.86
CA LYS A 73 -8.22 6.04 -8.67
C LYS A 73 -9.64 5.80 -9.20
N ALA A 74 -9.94 4.58 -9.66
CA ALA A 74 -11.27 4.22 -10.13
C ALA A 74 -12.31 4.24 -8.98
N LEU A 75 -11.94 3.75 -7.80
CA LEU A 75 -12.79 3.79 -6.61
C LEU A 75 -13.07 5.23 -6.17
N GLN A 76 -12.07 6.11 -6.22
CA GLN A 76 -12.24 7.52 -5.87
C GLN A 76 -13.27 8.21 -6.79
N GLN A 77 -13.19 8.00 -8.10
CA GLN A 77 -14.19 8.51 -9.05
C GLN A 77 -15.59 7.95 -8.79
N ARG A 78 -15.68 6.67 -8.40
CA ARG A 78 -16.96 6.03 -8.06
C ARG A 78 -17.58 6.63 -6.80
N VAL A 79 -16.78 6.92 -5.78
CA VAL A 79 -17.24 7.59 -4.54
C VAL A 79 -17.77 8.99 -4.86
N GLU A 80 -17.07 9.76 -5.68
CA GLU A 80 -17.53 11.09 -6.10
C GLU A 80 -18.85 11.02 -6.88
N ALA A 81 -19.02 10.02 -7.76
CA ALA A 81 -20.27 9.80 -8.47
C ALA A 81 -21.43 9.46 -7.53
N ILE A 82 -21.19 8.59 -6.53
CA ILE A 82 -22.18 8.23 -5.52
C ILE A 82 -22.60 9.45 -4.70
N ASN A 83 -21.64 10.25 -4.23
CA ASN A 83 -21.94 11.45 -3.45
C ASN A 83 -22.79 12.45 -4.26
N ARG A 84 -22.40 12.73 -5.51
CA ARG A 84 -23.20 13.62 -6.38
C ARG A 84 -24.61 13.10 -6.61
N SER A 85 -24.76 11.79 -6.79
CA SER A 85 -26.08 11.16 -6.96
C SER A 85 -26.92 11.23 -5.69
N ALA A 86 -26.31 11.06 -4.52
CA ALA A 86 -26.99 11.18 -3.24
C ALA A 86 -27.46 12.61 -3.00
N ASP A 87 -26.61 13.61 -3.28
CA ASP A 87 -26.96 15.02 -3.15
C ASP A 87 -28.10 15.42 -4.09
N GLU A 88 -28.14 14.88 -5.32
CA GLU A 88 -29.25 15.11 -6.25
C GLU A 88 -30.56 14.50 -5.74
N ALA A 89 -30.53 13.26 -5.26
CA ALA A 89 -31.72 12.60 -4.71
C ALA A 89 -32.30 13.36 -3.50
N VAL A 90 -31.43 13.96 -2.67
CA VAL A 90 -31.84 14.83 -1.56
C VAL A 90 -32.51 16.10 -2.09
N ARG A 91 -31.90 16.80 -3.06
CA ARG A 91 -32.49 18.00 -3.67
C ARG A 91 -33.86 17.73 -4.30
N ASP A 92 -33.99 16.63 -5.04
CA ASP A 92 -35.25 16.22 -5.64
C ASP A 92 -36.33 15.97 -4.58
N SER A 93 -35.96 15.30 -3.49
CA SER A 93 -36.86 15.05 -2.37
C SER A 93 -37.30 16.35 -1.70
N GLU A 94 -36.37 17.27 -1.42
CA GLU A 94 -36.67 18.58 -0.83
C GLU A 94 -37.62 19.41 -1.70
N LYS A 95 -37.43 19.37 -3.03
CA LYS A 95 -38.32 20.04 -3.98
C LYS A 95 -39.74 19.47 -3.90
N ILE A 96 -39.89 18.14 -3.91
CA ILE A 96 -41.20 17.48 -3.79
C ILE A 96 -41.88 17.85 -2.46
N PHE A 97 -41.15 17.82 -1.35
CA PHE A 97 -41.73 18.20 -0.05
C PHE A 97 -42.13 19.67 0.00
N THR A 98 -41.34 20.56 -0.60
CA THR A 98 -41.67 21.99 -0.68
C THR A 98 -42.95 22.22 -1.49
N GLU A 99 -43.07 21.58 -2.65
CA GLU A 99 -44.29 21.65 -3.48
C GLU A 99 -45.52 21.10 -2.72
N PHE A 100 -45.35 20.01 -1.98
CA PHE A 100 -46.42 19.40 -1.20
C PHE A 100 -46.88 20.30 -0.04
N ILE A 101 -45.94 20.90 0.71
CA ILE A 101 -46.26 21.85 1.79
C ILE A 101 -47.03 23.03 1.23
N HIS A 102 -46.58 23.61 0.10
CA HIS A 102 -47.26 24.75 -0.51
C HIS A 102 -48.72 24.44 -0.89
N LEU A 103 -48.98 23.23 -1.42
CA LEU A 103 -50.33 22.77 -1.73
C LEU A 103 -51.22 22.65 -0.48
N ILE A 104 -50.67 22.15 0.64
CA ILE A 104 -51.40 22.05 1.90
C ILE A 104 -51.76 23.44 2.42
N GLU A 105 -50.79 24.36 2.50
CA GLU A 105 -51.00 25.72 2.99
C GLU A 105 -52.06 26.47 2.18
N LYS A 106 -52.01 26.32 0.85
CA LYS A 106 -53.01 26.91 -0.05
C LYS A 106 -54.42 26.40 0.27
N ARG A 107 -54.60 25.08 0.37
CA ARG A 107 -55.89 24.47 0.70
C ARG A 107 -56.39 24.84 2.10
N SER A 108 -55.48 25.05 3.05
CA SER A 108 -55.82 25.46 4.42
C SER A 108 -56.18 26.94 4.56
N SER A 109 -55.89 27.76 3.55
CA SER A 109 -56.18 29.19 3.52
C SER A 109 -57.45 29.54 2.72
N GLU A 110 -58.12 28.52 2.14
CA GLU A 110 -59.45 28.59 1.52
C GLU A 110 -60.55 28.31 2.55
#